data_AF-A0A0E9GVR2-F1
#
_entry.id   AF-A0A0E9GVR2-F1
#
_cell.length_a   1.000
_cell.length_b   1.000
_cell.length_c   1.000
_cell.angle_alpha   90.00
_cell.angle_beta   90.00
_cell.angle_gamma   90.00
#
_symmetry.space_group_name_H-M   'P 1'
#
loop_
_entity.id
_entity.type
_entity.pdbx_description
1 polymer ?
#
loop_
_entity_poly.entity_id
_entity_poly.type
_entity_poly.pdbx_seq_one_letter_code
_entity_poly.pdbx_strand_id
1 'polypeptide(L)'
;MIPKFRVWHYELGRLMSVECMFFQDSEIEEFELNDALMNDYITAYPDEIELMQSTGLKDKNGKEVFIGDIVKCTRGCLHEVYLEKEYGGTFIGGMPSIYLKGLLNGYAWTEDEEIIGNVYENPELLEDK
;
A
#
# COMPACT_ATOMS: atom_id res chain seq x y z
N MET A 1 -1.44 -6.52 15.53
CA MET A 1 -1.77 -5.39 14.63
C MET A 1 -3.11 -5.70 13.99
N ILE A 2 -4.01 -4.73 13.88
CA ILE A 2 -5.28 -4.89 13.15
C ILE A 2 -4.99 -4.55 11.68
N PRO A 3 -5.23 -5.46 10.72
CA PRO A 3 -5.05 -5.16 9.30
C PRO A 3 -5.95 -4.01 8.87
N LYS A 4 -5.41 -3.06 8.12
CA LYS A 4 -6.16 -1.99 7.46
C LYS A 4 -5.91 -2.03 5.96
N PHE A 5 -6.91 -1.64 5.20
CA PHE A 5 -6.86 -1.66 3.75
C PHE A 5 -7.39 -0.35 3.19
N ARG A 6 -6.79 0.07 2.09
CA ARG A 6 -7.33 1.08 1.17
C ARG A 6 -7.29 0.49 -0.23
N VAL A 7 -8.06 1.07 -1.15
CA VAL A 7 -8.13 0.59 -2.52
C VAL A 7 -7.89 1.72 -3.48
N TRP A 8 -7.28 1.40 -4.62
CA TRP A 8 -7.35 2.23 -5.82
C TRP A 8 -8.48 1.70 -6.70
N HIS A 9 -9.48 2.52 -7.01
CA HIS A 9 -10.55 2.13 -7.92
C HIS A 9 -10.19 2.55 -9.34
N TYR A 10 -10.07 1.60 -10.28
CA TYR A 10 -9.53 1.89 -11.62
C TYR A 10 -10.44 2.82 -12.43
N GLU A 11 -11.75 2.54 -12.49
CA GLU A 11 -12.67 3.36 -13.30
C GLU A 11 -12.86 4.78 -12.77
N LEU A 12 -12.93 4.92 -11.44
CA LEU A 12 -13.12 6.21 -10.78
C LEU A 12 -11.81 7.00 -10.61
N GLY A 13 -10.66 6.34 -10.74
CA GLY A 13 -9.33 6.97 -10.67
C GLY A 13 -9.04 7.65 -9.34
N ARG A 14 -9.39 7.01 -8.20
CA ARG A 14 -9.19 7.58 -6.86
C ARG A 14 -9.05 6.52 -5.77
N LEU A 15 -8.41 6.92 -4.68
CA LEU A 15 -8.27 6.10 -3.47
C LEU A 15 -9.54 6.13 -2.60
N MET A 16 -9.87 4.99 -2.01
CA MET A 16 -10.95 4.84 -1.03
C MET A 16 -10.54 3.92 0.12
N SER A 17 -11.18 4.05 1.28
CA SER A 17 -10.99 3.08 2.38
C SER A 17 -11.97 1.93 2.27
N VAL A 18 -11.54 0.74 2.69
CA VAL A 18 -12.41 -0.44 2.75
C VAL A 18 -13.20 -0.39 4.06
N GLU A 19 -14.52 -0.43 3.97
CA GLU A 19 -15.41 -0.59 5.12
C GLU A 19 -15.63 -2.09 5.40
N CYS A 20 -15.97 -2.86 4.38
CA CYS A 20 -16.23 -4.29 4.48
C CYS A 20 -15.64 -5.08 3.30
N MET A 21 -15.27 -6.34 3.56
CA MET A 21 -14.89 -7.33 2.56
C MET A 21 -15.76 -8.56 2.72
N PHE A 22 -16.42 -8.99 1.65
CA PHE A 22 -17.27 -10.16 1.64
C PHE A 22 -16.53 -11.35 1.06
N PHE A 23 -16.52 -12.44 1.82
CA PHE A 23 -15.86 -13.69 1.44
C PHE A 23 -16.90 -14.78 1.20
N GLN A 24 -16.77 -15.48 0.08
CA GLN A 24 -17.54 -16.69 -0.21
C GLN A 24 -16.59 -17.75 -0.75
N ASP A 25 -16.78 -19.00 -0.33
CA ASP A 25 -16.00 -20.15 -0.85
C ASP A 25 -14.47 -19.98 -0.82
N SER A 26 -13.96 -19.23 0.18
CA SER A 26 -12.53 -18.88 0.37
C SER A 26 -11.97 -17.83 -0.59
N GLU A 27 -12.83 -17.15 -1.33
CA GLU A 27 -12.48 -16.05 -2.24
C GLU A 27 -13.15 -14.74 -1.77
N ILE A 28 -12.59 -13.61 -2.19
CA ILE A 28 -13.23 -12.30 -1.97
C ILE A 28 -14.17 -12.07 -3.15
N GLU A 29 -15.43 -11.80 -2.86
CA GLU A 29 -16.47 -11.57 -3.87
C GLU A 29 -16.76 -10.08 -4.04
N GLU A 30 -16.77 -9.31 -2.95
CA GLU A 30 -17.25 -7.94 -2.96
C GLU A 30 -16.56 -7.10 -1.89
N PHE A 31 -16.42 -5.81 -2.16
CA PHE A 31 -15.96 -4.78 -1.24
C PHE A 31 -17.04 -3.72 -1.06
N GLU A 32 -17.25 -3.30 0.18
CA GLU A 32 -17.94 -2.04 0.48
C GLU A 32 -16.87 -0.98 0.77
N LEU A 33 -16.84 0.06 -0.06
CA LEU A 33 -15.85 1.13 0.00
C LEU A 33 -16.48 2.41 0.49
N ASN A 34 -15.75 3.16 1.32
CA ASN A 34 -16.14 4.50 1.72
C ASN A 34 -15.59 5.53 0.73
N ASP A 35 -16.48 6.17 -0.03
CA ASP A 35 -16.13 7.27 -0.91
C ASP A 35 -16.26 8.61 -0.17
N ALA A 36 -15.14 9.08 0.37
CA ALA A 36 -15.06 10.33 1.10
C ALA A 36 -15.45 11.57 0.26
N LEU A 37 -15.37 11.51 -1.07
CA LEU A 37 -15.73 12.64 -1.94
C LEU A 37 -17.23 12.75 -2.17
N MET A 38 -17.92 11.62 -2.29
CA MET A 38 -19.38 11.59 -2.45
C MET A 38 -20.12 11.46 -1.11
N ASN A 39 -19.40 11.15 -0.03
CA ASN A 39 -19.94 10.85 1.30
C ASN A 39 -20.98 9.71 1.22
N ASP A 40 -20.63 8.65 0.50
CA ASP A 40 -21.47 7.48 0.23
C ASP A 40 -20.64 6.19 0.26
N TYR A 41 -21.32 5.05 0.27
CA TYR A 41 -20.70 3.74 0.12
C TYR A 41 -20.87 3.25 -1.32
N ILE A 42 -19.81 2.65 -1.86
CA ILE A 42 -19.87 1.99 -3.16
C ILE A 42 -19.52 0.52 -3.01
N THR A 43 -20.27 -0.32 -3.71
CA THR A 43 -19.90 -1.72 -3.95
C THR A 43 -18.85 -1.76 -5.06
N ALA A 44 -17.79 -2.53 -4.87
CA ALA A 44 -16.79 -2.83 -5.89
C ALA A 44 -16.43 -4.32 -5.90
N TYR A 45 -15.98 -4.80 -7.05
CA TYR A 45 -15.55 -6.18 -7.26
C TYR A 45 -14.01 -6.28 -7.35
N PRO A 46 -13.41 -7.46 -7.08
CA PRO A 46 -11.95 -7.62 -7.07
C PRO A 46 -11.23 -7.19 -8.36
N ASP A 47 -11.89 -7.22 -9.52
CA ASP A 47 -11.35 -6.82 -10.82
C ASP A 47 -11.43 -5.32 -11.11
N GLU A 48 -12.18 -4.56 -10.30
CA GLU A 48 -12.37 -3.11 -10.45
C GLU A 48 -11.36 -2.29 -9.62
N ILE A 49 -10.62 -2.97 -8.73
CA ILE A 49 -9.78 -2.32 -7.73
C ILE A 49 -8.38 -2.93 -7.63
N GLU A 50 -7.45 -2.15 -7.08
CA GLU A 50 -6.27 -2.68 -6.41
C GLU A 50 -6.44 -2.56 -4.90
N LEU A 51 -6.26 -3.67 -4.18
CA LEU A 51 -6.20 -3.69 -2.71
C LEU A 51 -4.80 -3.37 -2.18
N MET A 52 -4.70 -2.34 -1.35
CA MET A 52 -3.45 -1.89 -0.73
C MET A 52 -3.52 -2.10 0.80
N GLN A 53 -2.67 -2.98 1.33
CA GLN A 53 -2.64 -3.31 2.76
C GLN A 53 -1.70 -2.38 3.54
N SER A 54 -2.10 -1.98 4.74
CA SER A 54 -1.23 -1.28 5.69
C SER A 54 -0.07 -2.16 6.15
N THR A 55 1.11 -1.55 6.22
CA THR A 55 2.32 -2.15 6.78
C THR A 55 2.36 -2.10 8.32
N GLY A 56 1.51 -1.26 8.92
CA GLY A 56 1.55 -0.89 10.34
C GLY A 56 2.68 0.07 10.73
N LEU A 57 3.50 0.48 9.77
CA LEU A 57 4.56 1.47 9.95
C LEU A 57 4.03 2.88 9.68
N LYS A 58 4.77 3.86 10.17
CA LYS A 58 4.47 5.28 9.97
C LYS A 58 5.66 5.99 9.33
N ASP A 59 5.35 6.94 8.48
CA ASP A 59 6.30 7.89 7.93
C ASP A 59 6.66 8.97 8.98
N LYS A 60 7.59 9.86 8.64
CA LYS A 60 8.06 10.96 9.51
C LYS A 60 6.96 11.93 9.96
N ASN A 61 5.84 11.97 9.23
CA ASN A 61 4.70 12.82 9.52
C ASN A 61 3.62 12.06 10.31
N GLY A 62 3.89 10.82 10.72
CA GLY A 62 2.96 9.96 11.45
C GLY A 62 1.87 9.34 10.57
N LYS A 63 1.98 9.47 9.23
CA LYS A 63 1.04 8.88 8.26
C LYS A 63 1.34 7.39 8.11
N GLU A 64 0.29 6.59 8.10
CA GLU A 64 0.39 5.14 7.95
C GLU A 64 0.84 4.78 6.52
N VAL A 65 1.78 3.84 6.42
CA VAL A 65 2.40 3.39 5.17
C VAL A 65 1.68 2.15 4.66
N PHE A 66 1.31 2.14 3.39
CA PHE A 66 0.63 1.04 2.71
C PHE A 66 1.54 0.43 1.63
N ILE A 67 1.31 -0.83 1.32
CA ILE A 67 1.89 -1.47 0.12
C ILE A 67 1.46 -0.67 -1.11
N GLY A 68 2.41 -0.36 -1.98
CA GLY A 68 2.27 0.47 -3.17
C GLY A 68 2.48 1.97 -2.93
N ASP A 69 2.70 2.42 -1.68
CA ASP A 69 3.17 3.79 -1.43
C ASP A 69 4.57 4.00 -2.02
N ILE A 70 4.82 5.22 -2.49
CA ILE A 70 6.15 5.68 -2.90
C ILE A 70 6.70 6.54 -1.76
N VAL A 71 7.85 6.12 -1.24
CA VAL A 71 8.51 6.80 -0.12
C VAL A 71 9.86 7.35 -0.53
N LYS A 72 10.19 8.52 0.01
CA LYS A 72 11.53 9.06 -0.02
C LYS A 72 12.32 8.47 1.15
N CYS A 73 13.32 7.66 0.81
CA CYS A 73 14.23 7.03 1.75
C CYS A 73 15.10 8.09 2.46
N THR A 74 15.76 7.72 3.57
CA THR A 74 16.72 8.58 4.29
C THR A 74 17.89 9.08 3.44
N ARG A 75 18.22 8.38 2.34
CA ARG A 75 19.24 8.78 1.36
C ARG A 75 18.71 9.71 0.26
N GLY A 76 17.43 10.12 0.32
CA GLY A 76 16.76 10.99 -0.65
C GLY A 76 16.23 10.29 -1.91
N CYS A 77 16.38 8.98 -2.01
CA CYS A 77 15.95 8.13 -3.10
C CYS A 77 14.48 7.71 -3.00
N LEU A 78 13.77 7.60 -4.13
CA LEU A 78 12.35 7.22 -4.15
C LEU A 78 12.17 5.72 -4.34
N HIS A 79 11.33 5.08 -3.54
CA HIS A 79 11.10 3.65 -3.62
C HIS A 79 9.63 3.32 -3.43
N GLU A 80 9.15 2.38 -4.24
CA GLU A 80 7.89 1.69 -3.99
C GLU A 80 8.04 0.79 -2.76
N VAL A 81 7.09 0.90 -1.83
CA VAL A 81 6.89 -0.03 -0.73
C VAL A 81 6.17 -1.26 -1.28
N TYR A 82 6.77 -2.43 -1.17
CA TYR A 82 6.19 -3.66 -1.70
C TYR A 82 6.37 -4.83 -0.74
N LEU A 83 5.52 -5.85 -0.92
CA LEU A 83 5.61 -7.11 -0.20
C LEU A 83 6.37 -8.12 -1.05
N GLU A 84 7.54 -8.58 -0.59
CA GLU A 84 8.25 -9.66 -1.26
C GLU A 84 7.72 -11.01 -0.76
N LYS A 85 7.00 -11.70 -1.64
CA LYS A 85 6.35 -12.98 -1.32
C LYS A 85 7.37 -14.10 -1.16
N GLU A 86 8.47 -14.07 -1.90
CA GLU A 86 9.52 -15.11 -1.82
C GLU A 86 10.19 -15.15 -0.44
N TYR A 87 10.27 -14.01 0.25
CA TYR A 87 10.86 -13.88 1.57
C TYR A 87 9.83 -13.82 2.70
N GLY A 88 8.55 -14.02 2.40
CA GLY A 88 7.47 -13.98 3.39
C GLY A 88 7.72 -14.95 4.55
N GLY A 89 7.92 -14.42 5.76
CA GLY A 89 8.22 -15.21 6.95
C GLY A 89 9.70 -15.56 7.14
N THR A 90 10.59 -15.06 6.27
CA THR A 90 12.04 -15.13 6.45
C THR A 90 12.58 -13.79 6.93
N PHE A 91 13.55 -13.82 7.86
CA PHE A 91 14.14 -12.61 8.43
C PHE A 91 15.45 -12.28 7.70
N ILE A 92 15.34 -11.66 6.52
CA ILE A 92 16.49 -11.18 5.76
C ILE A 92 16.58 -9.66 5.90
N GLY A 93 17.44 -9.18 6.81
CA GLY A 93 17.77 -7.75 6.88
C GLY A 93 16.82 -6.85 7.69
N GLY A 94 16.03 -7.40 8.62
CA GLY A 94 15.41 -6.64 9.71
C GLY A 94 13.89 -6.52 9.70
N MET A 95 13.21 -6.79 8.58
CA MET A 95 11.74 -6.77 8.50
C MET A 95 11.21 -8.03 7.80
N PRO A 96 10.13 -8.67 8.32
CA PRO A 96 9.74 -10.01 7.89
C PRO A 96 9.06 -10.13 6.52
N SER A 97 8.89 -9.05 5.73
CA SER A 97 8.29 -9.12 4.37
C SER A 97 8.08 -7.78 3.63
N ILE A 98 8.17 -6.62 4.28
CA ILE A 98 7.98 -5.30 3.65
C ILE A 98 9.34 -4.76 3.22
N TYR A 99 9.47 -4.42 1.93
CA TYR A 99 10.73 -3.98 1.32
C TYR A 99 10.53 -2.68 0.53
N LEU A 100 11.65 -2.01 0.27
CA LEU A 100 11.73 -0.90 -0.68
C LEU A 100 12.32 -1.42 -1.99
N LYS A 101 11.57 -1.29 -3.09
CA LYS A 101 11.92 -1.91 -4.38
C LYS A 101 13.26 -1.41 -4.89
N GLY A 102 14.16 -2.33 -5.24
CA GLY A 102 15.53 -2.01 -5.66
C GLY A 102 16.56 -1.88 -4.51
N LEU A 103 16.17 -2.06 -3.25
CA LEU A 103 17.08 -2.20 -2.12
C LEU A 103 17.19 -3.67 -1.70
N LEU A 104 18.20 -4.36 -2.24
CA LEU A 104 18.37 -5.81 -2.11
C LEU A 104 18.98 -6.26 -0.76
N ASN A 105 19.48 -5.34 0.07
CA ASN A 105 20.25 -5.68 1.27
C ASN A 105 19.46 -5.56 2.59
N GLY A 106 18.13 -5.58 2.51
CA GLY A 106 17.27 -5.23 3.64
C GLY A 106 17.24 -3.73 3.90
N TYR A 107 16.11 -3.25 4.40
CA TYR A 107 15.90 -1.86 4.75
C TYR A 107 15.31 -1.81 6.16
N ALA A 108 16.03 -1.17 7.08
CA ALA A 108 15.50 -0.91 8.41
C ALA A 108 14.67 0.36 8.34
N TRP A 109 13.37 0.23 8.57
CA TRP A 109 12.47 1.37 8.68
C TRP A 109 12.85 2.24 9.88
N THR A 110 13.08 3.54 9.67
CA THR A 110 13.50 4.45 10.75
C THR A 110 12.43 5.44 11.18
N GLU A 111 11.29 5.45 10.48
CA GLU A 111 10.27 6.50 10.60
C GLU A 111 10.74 7.88 10.11
N ASP A 112 11.92 7.99 9.46
CA ASP A 112 12.37 9.22 8.81
C ASP A 112 11.96 9.27 7.33
N GLU A 113 11.40 8.18 6.81
CA GLU A 113 10.86 8.10 5.45
C GLU A 113 9.66 9.02 5.29
N GLU A 114 9.46 9.55 4.10
CA GLU A 114 8.32 10.42 3.79
C GLU A 114 7.52 9.80 2.64
N ILE A 115 6.22 9.62 2.85
CA ILE A 115 5.32 9.23 1.75
C ILE A 115 5.16 10.43 0.82
N ILE A 116 5.50 10.25 -0.46
CA ILE A 116 5.40 11.30 -1.47
C ILE A 116 4.32 11.04 -2.52
N GLY A 117 3.76 9.84 -2.55
CA GLY A 117 2.73 9.42 -3.50
C GLY A 117 2.48 7.92 -3.41
N ASN A 118 1.84 7.35 -4.42
CA ASN A 118 1.73 5.91 -4.62
C ASN A 118 1.76 5.56 -6.11
N VAL A 119 1.98 4.30 -6.43
CA VAL A 119 2.15 3.84 -7.82
C VAL A 119 0.93 4.01 -8.72
N TYR A 120 -0.26 4.28 -8.14
CA TYR A 120 -1.49 4.47 -8.89
C TYR A 120 -1.80 5.95 -9.16
N GLU A 121 -1.71 6.80 -8.13
CA GLU A 121 -1.91 8.25 -8.26
C GLU A 121 -0.72 8.97 -8.88
N ASN A 122 0.50 8.42 -8.70
CA ASN A 122 1.75 9.08 -9.05
C ASN A 122 2.76 8.12 -9.73
N PRO A 123 2.38 7.41 -10.81
CA PRO A 123 3.29 6.50 -11.50
C PRO A 123 4.56 7.20 -12.01
N GLU A 124 4.47 8.49 -12.38
CA GLU A 124 5.56 9.31 -12.91
C GLU A 124 6.74 9.46 -11.94
N LEU A 125 6.52 9.32 -10.63
CA LEU A 125 7.57 9.45 -9.61
C LEU A 125 8.65 8.36 -9.70
N LEU A 126 8.40 7.28 -10.45
CA LEU A 126 9.32 6.16 -10.64
C LEU A 126 9.88 6.05 -12.06
N GLU A 127 9.45 6.89 -13.01
CA GLU A 127 9.83 6.80 -14.43
C GLU A 127 11.26 7.30 -14.70
N ASP A 128 11.81 8.17 -13.85
CA ASP A 128 13.15 8.79 -14.01
C ASP A 128 14.31 7.96 -13.41
N LYS A 129 14.19 6.63 -13.37
CA LYS A 129 15.20 5.73 -12.80
C LYS A 129 15.85 4.79 -13.81
#